data_AF-A0A3B1AR44-F1
#
_entry.id   AF-A0A3B1AR44-F1
#
_cell.length_a   1.000
_cell.length_b   1.000
_cell.length_c   1.000
_cell.angle_alpha   90.00
_cell.angle_beta   90.00
_cell.angle_gamma   90.00
#
_symmetry.space_group_name_H-M   'P 1'
#
loop_
_entity.id
_entity.type
_entity.pdbx_description
1 polymer ?
#
loop_
_entity_poly.entity_id
_entity_poly.type
_entity_poly.pdbx_seq_one_letter_code
_entity_poly.pdbx_strand_id
1 'polypeptide(L)'
;EINSYGWDLGGAGPCVRTGMSCVGAARCEQSCANEQKIHRLLVNNFLDDMHRPALPYKFKFKVSGCPNDCMNSIQRSDFAVIGTWRDDMQVDQEEVKKFVADKGRDYVVENVVNLCPTNALSLNSNDSLKVDNRNCVRCMHCINVMTKALSPGKDKGVTILLGGKRTLKIGDLMGTVLVPFMKLETEEDYERIVELAEEIIDFWAENALEHERVGETIDRIGLTNFLEGIDLEVDPHMISETRQSSYVRMDTWDEEAEKWKKQQAAG
;
A
#
# COMPACT_ATOMS: atom_id res chain seq x y z
N GLU A 1 14.85 -20.51 28.65
CA GLU A 1 15.35 -19.21 29.17
C GLU A 1 14.76 -18.02 28.41
N ILE A 2 14.79 -17.98 27.08
CA ILE A 2 14.20 -16.87 26.29
C ILE A 2 12.67 -16.75 26.49
N ASN A 3 11.94 -17.87 26.37
CA ASN A 3 10.48 -17.88 26.55
C ASN A 3 10.03 -17.46 27.96
N SER A 4 10.84 -17.69 29.00
CA SER A 4 10.51 -17.24 30.37
C SER A 4 10.58 -15.71 30.53
N TYR A 5 11.28 -15.00 29.63
CA TYR A 5 11.26 -13.54 29.56
C TYR A 5 10.09 -13.00 28.73
N GLY A 6 9.20 -13.87 28.20
CA GLY A 6 8.10 -13.48 27.32
C GLY A 6 8.50 -13.21 25.87
N TRP A 7 9.68 -13.65 25.45
CA TRP A 7 10.17 -13.52 24.08
C TRP A 7 10.08 -14.85 23.34
N ASP A 8 9.82 -14.76 22.04
CA ASP A 8 9.89 -15.90 21.13
C ASP A 8 10.97 -15.69 20.06
N LEU A 9 11.33 -16.74 19.34
CA LEU A 9 12.25 -16.68 18.22
C LEU A 9 11.56 -16.09 16.98
N GLY A 10 12.33 -15.36 16.18
CA GLY A 10 11.89 -14.88 14.88
C GLY A 10 11.91 -15.98 13.79
N GLY A 11 11.33 -15.69 12.63
CA GLY A 11 11.29 -16.61 11.49
C GLY A 11 12.51 -16.54 10.57
N ALA A 12 12.98 -17.70 10.13
CA ALA A 12 14.00 -17.85 9.09
C ALA A 12 13.72 -19.08 8.20
N GLY A 13 13.98 -18.95 6.90
CA GLY A 13 13.67 -19.99 5.90
C GLY A 13 12.53 -19.62 4.96
N PRO A 14 11.90 -20.60 4.30
CA PRO A 14 10.70 -20.44 3.48
C PRO A 14 9.45 -20.41 4.38
N CYS A 15 9.32 -19.30 5.10
CA CYS A 15 8.35 -19.10 6.17
C CYS A 15 7.95 -17.62 6.24
N VAL A 16 6.93 -17.29 7.03
CA VAL A 16 6.71 -15.90 7.46
C VAL A 16 7.93 -15.46 8.25
N ARG A 17 8.48 -14.29 7.93
CA ARG A 17 9.61 -13.71 8.66
C ARG A 17 9.11 -12.75 9.72
N THR A 18 10.00 -12.45 10.66
CA THR A 18 9.79 -11.35 11.60
C THR A 18 9.35 -10.08 10.88
N GLY A 19 8.16 -9.62 11.23
CA GLY A 19 7.60 -8.36 10.75
C GLY A 19 8.25 -7.15 11.44
N MET A 20 7.93 -5.96 10.96
CA MET A 20 8.35 -4.73 11.62
C MET A 20 7.43 -3.57 11.22
N SER A 21 7.21 -2.65 12.15
CA SER A 21 6.53 -1.37 11.93
C SER A 21 7.45 -0.18 12.17
N CYS A 22 7.11 0.99 11.62
CA CYS A 22 7.70 2.24 12.08
C CYS A 22 7.22 2.60 13.50
N VAL A 23 7.81 3.63 14.14
CA VAL A 23 7.40 4.07 15.48
C VAL A 23 5.93 4.49 15.53
N GLY A 24 5.44 5.05 14.42
CA GLY A 24 4.03 5.26 14.20
C GLY A 24 3.34 6.16 15.23
N ALA A 25 2.06 5.89 15.50
CA ALA A 25 1.22 6.67 16.41
C ALA A 25 1.77 6.79 17.84
N ALA A 26 2.75 5.95 18.22
CA ALA A 26 3.43 6.07 19.51
C ALA A 26 4.21 7.38 19.65
N ARG A 27 4.72 7.96 18.54
CA ARG A 27 5.53 9.20 18.59
C ARG A 27 5.54 10.04 17.31
N CYS A 28 4.70 9.73 16.32
CA CYS A 28 4.63 10.47 15.06
C CYS A 28 3.21 10.98 14.83
N GLU A 29 3.09 12.29 14.70
CA GLU A 29 1.86 13.05 14.43
C GLU A 29 1.30 12.81 13.01
N GLN A 30 2.14 12.33 12.09
CA GLN A 30 1.75 12.03 10.71
C GLN A 30 1.14 10.63 10.55
N SER A 31 1.10 9.83 11.61
CA SER A 31 0.58 8.48 11.57
C SER A 31 -0.92 8.45 11.23
N CYS A 32 -1.27 7.60 10.29
CA CYS A 32 -2.63 7.38 9.80
C CYS A 32 -3.20 6.01 10.20
N ALA A 33 -2.51 5.22 11.02
CA ALA A 33 -2.97 3.90 11.44
C ALA A 33 -2.37 3.53 12.80
N ASN A 34 -2.89 2.48 13.45
CA ASN A 34 -2.23 1.88 14.61
C ASN A 34 -1.25 0.79 14.15
N GLU A 35 -0.03 1.20 13.80
CA GLU A 35 0.95 0.32 13.15
C GLU A 35 1.37 -0.84 14.06
N GLN A 36 1.44 -0.59 15.36
CA GLN A 36 1.81 -1.60 16.36
C GLN A 36 0.73 -2.67 16.50
N LYS A 37 -0.55 -2.28 16.48
CA LYS A 37 -1.67 -3.24 16.50
C LYS A 37 -1.68 -4.08 15.22
N ILE A 38 -1.60 -3.45 14.04
CA ILE A 38 -1.57 -4.14 12.75
C ILE A 38 -0.42 -5.14 12.69
N HIS A 39 0.79 -4.68 13.01
CA HIS A 39 1.99 -5.52 13.01
C HIS A 39 1.82 -6.74 13.93
N ARG A 40 1.32 -6.52 15.15
CA ARG A 40 1.12 -7.60 16.11
C ARG A 40 0.06 -8.59 15.66
N LEU A 41 -1.07 -8.14 15.13
CA LEU A 41 -2.13 -9.02 14.65
C LEU A 41 -1.65 -9.90 13.50
N LEU A 42 -1.04 -9.31 12.48
CA LEU A 42 -0.48 -10.05 11.35
C LEU A 42 0.54 -11.09 11.82
N VAL A 43 1.58 -10.67 12.57
CA VAL A 43 2.63 -11.61 12.98
C VAL A 43 2.12 -12.70 13.92
N ASN A 44 1.22 -12.38 14.85
CA ASN A 44 0.70 -13.35 15.80
C ASN A 44 -0.24 -14.37 15.15
N ASN A 45 -0.95 -13.99 14.09
CA ASN A 45 -1.80 -14.90 13.35
C ASN A 45 -0.97 -15.97 12.62
N PHE A 46 0.17 -15.57 12.05
CA PHE A 46 1.05 -16.45 11.28
C PHE A 46 2.24 -17.00 12.08
N LEU A 47 2.08 -17.25 13.39
CA LEU A 47 3.17 -17.82 14.21
C LEU A 47 3.54 -19.24 13.76
N ASP A 48 2.57 -20.04 13.36
CA ASP A 48 2.83 -21.39 12.86
C ASP A 48 3.69 -21.34 11.60
N ASP A 49 3.25 -20.55 10.61
CA ASP A 49 3.98 -20.32 9.36
C ASP A 49 5.33 -19.62 9.56
N MET A 50 5.56 -18.96 10.69
CA MET A 50 6.83 -18.36 11.04
C MET A 50 7.83 -19.38 11.59
N HIS A 51 7.37 -20.28 12.46
CA HIS A 51 8.20 -21.26 13.16
C HIS A 51 8.34 -22.59 12.43
N ARG A 52 7.39 -22.93 11.54
CA ARG A 52 7.35 -24.18 10.79
C ARG A 52 7.39 -23.86 9.29
N PRO A 53 8.57 -23.82 8.66
CA PRO A 53 8.69 -23.46 7.25
C PRO A 53 7.93 -24.43 6.33
N ALA A 54 6.80 -23.98 5.80
CA ALA A 54 5.93 -24.73 4.90
C ALA A 54 5.57 -23.95 3.62
N LEU A 55 5.98 -22.68 3.52
CA LEU A 55 5.63 -21.81 2.40
C LEU A 55 6.53 -22.05 1.17
N PRO A 56 6.10 -21.68 -0.05
CA PRO A 56 6.92 -21.83 -1.25
C PRO A 56 8.26 -21.08 -1.17
N TYR A 57 8.26 -19.93 -0.48
CA TYR A 57 9.47 -19.20 -0.12
C TYR A 57 9.24 -18.29 1.10
N LYS A 58 10.04 -17.23 1.27
CA LYS A 58 9.90 -16.29 2.42
C LYS A 58 8.78 -15.29 2.17
N PHE A 59 7.99 -15.01 3.21
CA PHE A 59 6.96 -13.97 3.22
C PHE A 59 7.24 -12.96 4.35
N LYS A 60 6.90 -11.68 4.15
CA LYS A 60 7.23 -10.60 5.09
C LYS A 60 6.09 -9.59 5.18
N PHE A 61 5.73 -9.25 6.42
CA PHE A 61 4.85 -8.12 6.72
C PHE A 61 5.66 -6.90 7.15
N LYS A 62 5.34 -5.72 6.63
CA LYS A 62 5.82 -4.44 7.17
C LYS A 62 4.75 -3.37 7.16
N VAL A 63 4.79 -2.51 8.18
CA VAL A 63 3.78 -1.48 8.39
C VAL A 63 4.43 -0.11 8.53
N SER A 64 3.98 0.84 7.72
CA SER A 64 4.35 2.25 7.79
C SER A 64 3.11 3.10 8.02
N GLY A 65 3.20 4.06 8.93
CA GLY A 65 2.07 4.91 9.31
C GLY A 65 1.60 5.92 8.27
N CYS A 66 2.44 6.24 7.29
CA CYS A 66 2.16 7.21 6.24
C CYS A 66 3.05 6.95 5.01
N PRO A 67 2.79 7.62 3.87
CA PRO A 67 3.56 7.44 2.64
C PRO A 67 5.04 7.87 2.69
N ASN A 68 5.52 8.46 3.79
CA ASN A 68 6.98 8.61 4.04
C ASN A 68 7.68 7.25 4.18
N ASP A 69 6.92 6.19 4.44
CA ASP A 69 7.37 4.79 4.47
C ASP A 69 8.68 4.56 5.25
N CYS A 70 8.75 5.04 6.49
CA CYS A 70 9.96 4.91 7.31
C CYS A 70 10.41 3.44 7.53
N MET A 71 9.52 2.47 7.33
CA MET A 71 9.83 1.04 7.41
C MET A 71 10.41 0.47 6.09
N ASN A 72 10.42 1.25 5.00
CA ASN A 72 10.70 0.81 3.64
C ASN A 72 9.87 -0.45 3.29
N SER A 73 8.58 -0.41 3.60
CA SER A 73 7.66 -1.52 3.41
C SER A 73 7.54 -1.88 1.94
N ILE A 74 7.33 -0.91 1.04
CA ILE A 74 7.13 -1.15 -0.40
C ILE A 74 8.25 -2.01 -1.00
N GLN A 75 9.50 -1.73 -0.63
CA GLN A 75 10.66 -2.41 -1.19
C GLN A 75 11.05 -3.69 -0.42
N ARG A 76 10.73 -3.78 0.88
CA ARG A 76 11.35 -4.77 1.77
C ARG A 76 10.34 -5.73 2.44
N SER A 77 9.07 -5.72 2.06
CA SER A 77 8.07 -6.72 2.46
C SER A 77 7.30 -7.26 1.27
N ASP A 78 6.83 -8.49 1.42
CA ASP A 78 5.89 -9.11 0.50
C ASP A 78 4.53 -8.44 0.63
N PHE A 79 4.08 -8.18 1.87
CA PHE A 79 2.84 -7.49 2.20
C PHE A 79 3.17 -6.19 2.96
N ALA A 80 3.00 -5.06 2.28
CA ALA A 80 3.25 -3.73 2.79
C ALA A 80 1.93 -3.04 3.17
N VAL A 81 1.85 -2.53 4.39
CA VAL A 81 0.71 -1.73 4.88
C VAL A 81 1.18 -0.30 5.06
N ILE A 82 0.53 0.64 4.38
CA ILE A 82 0.91 2.07 4.43
C ILE A 82 -0.30 2.90 4.80
N GLY A 83 -0.24 3.59 5.94
CA GLY A 83 -1.30 4.48 6.39
C GLY A 83 -1.54 5.62 5.41
N THR A 84 -2.80 6.02 5.29
CA THR A 84 -3.24 7.14 4.43
C THR A 84 -4.57 7.71 4.95
N TRP A 85 -5.11 8.72 4.27
CA TRP A 85 -6.42 9.29 4.57
C TRP A 85 -7.19 9.55 3.26
N ARG A 86 -8.51 9.72 3.32
CA ARG A 86 -9.34 9.96 2.13
C ARG A 86 -10.23 11.20 2.18
N ASP A 87 -10.21 11.93 3.29
CA ASP A 87 -10.82 13.25 3.42
C ASP A 87 -9.80 14.38 3.16
N ASP A 88 -10.18 15.61 3.45
CA ASP A 88 -9.35 16.78 3.24
C ASP A 88 -8.18 16.83 4.23
N MET A 89 -6.99 17.19 3.73
CA MET A 89 -5.85 17.53 4.59
C MET A 89 -6.23 18.69 5.52
N GLN A 90 -5.82 18.60 6.79
CA GLN A 90 -6.08 19.64 7.78
C GLN A 90 -5.09 20.80 7.59
N VAL A 91 -5.61 22.03 7.52
CA VAL A 91 -4.83 23.26 7.29
C VAL A 91 -5.13 24.28 8.38
N ASP A 92 -4.15 24.56 9.23
CA ASP A 92 -4.17 25.70 10.14
C ASP A 92 -3.66 26.95 9.40
N GLN A 93 -4.59 27.78 8.94
CA GLN A 93 -4.26 28.99 8.17
C GLN A 93 -3.47 30.02 8.98
N GLU A 94 -3.58 30.04 10.31
CA GLU A 94 -2.82 30.97 11.14
C GLU A 94 -1.36 30.51 11.25
N GLU A 95 -1.11 29.21 11.37
CA GLU A 95 0.25 28.66 11.31
C GLU A 95 0.84 28.73 9.89
N VAL A 96 0.03 28.59 8.83
CA VAL A 96 0.47 28.86 7.45
C VAL A 96 0.96 30.30 7.32
N LYS A 97 0.18 31.30 7.74
CA LYS A 97 0.58 32.71 7.66
C LYS A 97 1.84 33.00 8.46
N LYS A 98 1.98 32.42 9.66
CA LYS A 98 3.22 32.54 10.46
C LYS A 98 4.42 31.95 9.72
N PHE A 99 4.26 30.80 9.08
CA PHE A 99 5.33 30.18 8.30
C PHE A 99 5.71 31.03 7.07
N VAL A 100 4.71 31.58 6.36
CA VAL A 100 4.93 32.51 5.24
C VAL A 100 5.64 33.78 5.71
N ALA A 101 5.27 34.34 6.86
CA ALA A 101 5.93 35.51 7.43
C ALA A 101 7.38 35.24 7.85
N ASP A 102 7.67 34.04 8.37
CA ASP A 102 9.02 33.63 8.79
C ASP A 102 9.95 33.30 7.60
N LYS A 103 9.44 32.58 6.59
CA LYS A 103 10.26 32.10 5.46
C LYS A 103 10.20 32.98 4.22
N GLY A 104 9.20 33.84 4.11
CA GLY A 104 8.88 34.60 2.91
C GLY A 104 8.02 33.81 1.91
N ARG A 105 7.25 34.55 1.11
CA ARG A 105 6.34 33.98 0.10
C ARG A 105 7.08 33.16 -0.96
N ASP A 106 8.22 33.67 -1.45
CA ASP A 106 9.00 33.02 -2.49
C ASP A 106 9.46 31.62 -2.04
N TYR A 107 9.92 31.49 -0.80
CA TYR A 107 10.29 30.19 -0.23
C TYR A 107 9.13 29.20 -0.26
N VAL A 108 7.93 29.60 0.18
CA VAL A 108 6.75 28.73 0.21
C VAL A 108 6.33 28.33 -1.21
N VAL A 109 6.39 29.26 -2.16
CA VAL A 109 6.09 28.96 -3.56
C VAL A 109 7.10 27.96 -4.13
N GLU A 110 8.40 28.21 -3.95
CA GLU A 110 9.46 27.38 -4.53
C GLU A 110 9.59 26.01 -3.88
N ASN A 111 9.41 25.91 -2.56
CA ASN A 111 9.69 24.69 -1.79
C ASN A 111 8.45 23.89 -1.40
N VAL A 112 7.25 24.46 -1.50
CA VAL A 112 5.99 23.77 -1.15
C VAL A 112 5.07 23.68 -2.35
N VAL A 113 4.73 24.81 -2.97
CA VAL A 113 3.75 24.84 -4.07
C VAL A 113 4.31 24.18 -5.34
N ASN A 114 5.48 24.63 -5.81
CA ASN A 114 6.10 24.15 -7.05
C ASN A 114 6.62 22.71 -6.97
N LEU A 115 6.81 22.18 -5.75
CA LEU A 115 7.22 20.79 -5.53
C LEU A 115 6.04 19.85 -5.30
N CYS A 116 4.80 20.34 -5.31
CA CYS A 116 3.62 19.48 -5.29
C CYS A 116 3.55 18.68 -6.62
N PRO A 117 3.61 17.34 -6.59
CA PRO A 117 3.70 16.54 -7.81
C PRO A 117 2.47 16.68 -8.73
N THR A 118 1.34 17.12 -8.20
CA THR A 118 0.08 17.31 -8.95
C THR A 118 -0.37 18.76 -9.03
N ASN A 119 0.46 19.72 -8.59
CA ASN A 119 0.11 21.14 -8.55
C ASN A 119 -1.20 21.43 -7.79
N ALA A 120 -1.50 20.64 -6.75
CA ALA A 120 -2.72 20.75 -5.94
C ALA A 120 -2.69 21.88 -4.91
N LEU A 121 -1.62 22.68 -4.85
CA LEU A 121 -1.42 23.74 -3.85
C LEU A 121 -1.39 25.11 -4.53
N SER A 122 -1.92 26.12 -3.86
CA SER A 122 -1.78 27.52 -4.29
C SER A 122 -1.74 28.46 -3.08
N LEU A 123 -0.88 29.48 -3.14
CA LEU A 123 -0.78 30.50 -2.10
C LEU A 123 -1.51 31.77 -2.55
N ASN A 124 -2.57 32.14 -1.83
CA ASN A 124 -3.37 33.33 -2.14
C ASN A 124 -2.61 34.63 -1.84
N SER A 125 -3.15 35.77 -2.29
CA SER A 125 -2.59 37.09 -2.03
C SER A 125 -2.61 37.50 -0.55
N ASN A 126 -3.48 36.91 0.25
CA ASN A 126 -3.60 37.12 1.70
C ASN A 126 -2.81 36.10 2.54
N ASP A 127 -1.82 35.45 1.95
CA ASP A 127 -0.97 34.40 2.55
C ASP A 127 -1.71 33.13 3.04
N SER A 128 -2.97 32.92 2.65
CA SER A 128 -3.65 31.64 2.91
C SER A 128 -3.29 30.57 1.88
N LEU A 129 -3.14 29.33 2.33
CA LEU A 129 -2.87 28.18 1.47
C LEU A 129 -4.19 27.51 1.06
N LYS A 130 -4.43 27.44 -0.25
CA LYS A 130 -5.54 26.67 -0.82
C LYS A 130 -5.02 25.32 -1.30
N VAL A 131 -5.76 24.27 -0.94
CA VAL A 131 -5.45 22.87 -1.26
C VAL A 131 -6.60 22.30 -2.09
N ASP A 132 -6.29 21.71 -3.23
CA ASP A 132 -7.20 20.89 -4.02
C ASP A 132 -7.02 19.41 -3.65
N ASN A 133 -7.71 18.98 -2.60
CA ASN A 133 -7.56 17.61 -2.07
C ASN A 133 -7.97 16.54 -3.10
N ARG A 134 -8.86 16.86 -4.04
CA ARG A 134 -9.27 15.91 -5.09
C ARG A 134 -8.09 15.50 -5.98
N ASN A 135 -7.18 16.44 -6.26
CA ASN A 135 -5.98 16.21 -7.06
C ASN A 135 -4.75 15.90 -6.19
N CYS A 136 -4.90 15.80 -4.86
CA CYS A 136 -3.81 15.47 -3.95
C CYS A 136 -3.54 13.96 -3.95
N VAL A 137 -2.30 13.57 -4.27
CA VAL A 137 -1.83 12.18 -4.22
C VAL A 137 -1.26 11.79 -2.85
N ARG A 138 -1.39 12.65 -1.84
CA ARG A 138 -0.99 12.39 -0.44
C ARG A 138 0.49 12.00 -0.29
N CYS A 139 1.36 12.62 -1.10
CA CYS A 139 2.80 12.34 -1.13
C CYS A 139 3.60 12.79 0.12
N MET A 140 2.92 13.35 1.13
CA MET A 140 3.50 13.90 2.37
C MET A 140 4.39 15.14 2.24
N HIS A 141 4.83 15.54 1.03
CA HIS A 141 5.80 16.64 0.86
C HIS A 141 5.42 17.92 1.61
N CYS A 142 4.23 18.48 1.37
CA CYS A 142 3.80 19.71 2.02
C CYS A 142 3.68 19.56 3.54
N ILE A 143 3.15 18.43 4.01
CA ILE A 143 3.06 18.10 5.44
C ILE A 143 4.44 18.01 6.08
N ASN A 144 5.44 17.44 5.39
CA ASN A 144 6.80 17.32 5.90
C ASN A 144 7.50 18.67 6.04
N VAL A 145 7.23 19.61 5.13
CA VAL A 145 7.82 20.96 5.18
C VAL A 145 7.11 21.84 6.22
N MET A 146 5.79 21.73 6.33
CA MET A 146 4.95 22.59 7.17
C MET A 146 4.21 21.79 8.26
N THR A 147 4.90 20.88 8.96
CA THR A 147 4.29 19.90 9.90
C THR A 147 3.40 20.51 10.97
N LYS A 148 3.69 21.75 11.40
CA LYS A 148 2.88 22.44 12.40
C LYS A 148 1.57 22.99 11.83
N ALA A 149 1.54 23.34 10.55
CA ALA A 149 0.40 23.96 9.89
C ALA A 149 -0.47 22.95 9.14
N LEU A 150 0.13 21.86 8.65
CA LEU A 150 -0.53 20.86 7.82
C LEU A 150 -0.50 19.50 8.49
N SER A 151 -1.60 18.76 8.44
CA SER A 151 -1.70 17.42 9.01
C SER A 151 -2.55 16.51 8.13
N PRO A 152 -2.34 15.18 8.17
CA PRO A 152 -3.22 14.23 7.50
C PRO A 152 -4.70 14.47 7.85
N GLY A 153 -5.61 14.08 6.95
CA GLY A 153 -7.04 14.12 7.22
C GLY A 153 -7.47 13.23 8.39
N LYS A 154 -8.75 13.31 8.74
CA LYS A 154 -9.33 12.58 9.88
C LYS A 154 -9.88 11.21 9.47
N ASP A 155 -10.33 11.05 8.24
CA ASP A 155 -10.78 9.76 7.71
C ASP A 155 -9.58 8.93 7.25
N LYS A 156 -8.91 8.37 8.24
CA LYS A 156 -7.68 7.58 8.15
C LYS A 156 -7.95 6.11 7.83
N GLY A 157 -6.99 5.46 7.18
CA GLY A 157 -6.99 4.04 6.84
C GLY A 157 -5.62 3.62 6.33
N VAL A 158 -5.56 2.52 5.58
CA VAL A 158 -4.31 2.01 4.98
C VAL A 158 -4.48 1.65 3.52
N THR A 159 -3.40 1.76 2.77
CA THR A 159 -3.19 1.14 1.46
C THR A 159 -2.38 -0.13 1.66
N ILE A 160 -2.78 -1.22 1.00
CA ILE A 160 -2.06 -2.49 1.03
C ILE A 160 -1.38 -2.69 -0.32
N LEU A 161 -0.08 -3.00 -0.28
CA LEU A 161 0.71 -3.31 -1.47
C LEU A 161 1.35 -4.69 -1.34
N LEU A 162 1.45 -5.40 -2.45
CA LEU A 162 1.92 -6.79 -2.50
C LEU A 162 3.08 -6.97 -3.49
N GLY A 163 4.04 -7.83 -3.15
CA GLY A 163 5.07 -8.31 -4.07
C GLY A 163 6.46 -7.68 -3.94
N GLY A 164 6.70 -6.82 -2.95
CA GLY A 164 8.00 -6.18 -2.73
C GLY A 164 9.15 -7.19 -2.53
N LYS A 165 10.19 -7.09 -3.37
CA LYS A 165 11.35 -7.98 -3.29
C LYS A 165 12.63 -7.39 -3.88
N ARG A 166 13.74 -8.02 -3.49
CA ARG A 166 15.07 -7.81 -4.08
C ARG A 166 15.35 -8.79 -5.24
N THR A 167 16.47 -8.52 -5.87
CA THR A 167 16.89 -8.85 -7.24
C THR A 167 16.62 -10.28 -7.72
N LEU A 168 16.79 -11.29 -6.88
CA LEU A 168 16.63 -12.68 -7.34
C LEU A 168 15.15 -13.12 -7.29
N LYS A 169 14.62 -13.78 -8.32
CA LYS A 169 15.29 -14.15 -9.60
C LYS A 169 15.08 -13.15 -10.74
N ILE A 170 13.90 -12.51 -10.84
CA ILE A 170 13.48 -11.71 -12.01
C ILE A 170 13.75 -10.20 -11.93
N GLY A 171 14.44 -9.73 -10.89
CA GLY A 171 14.67 -8.31 -10.64
C GLY A 171 14.13 -7.82 -9.30
N ASP A 172 14.38 -6.55 -9.02
CA ASP A 172 13.79 -5.85 -7.88
C ASP A 172 12.34 -5.49 -8.22
N LEU A 173 11.42 -5.80 -7.32
CA LEU A 173 10.02 -5.38 -7.44
C LEU A 173 9.68 -4.49 -6.24
N MET A 174 8.91 -3.45 -6.52
CA MET A 174 8.20 -2.68 -5.51
C MET A 174 6.82 -3.29 -5.30
N GLY A 175 6.24 -3.13 -4.12
CA GLY A 175 4.86 -3.56 -3.88
C GLY A 175 3.89 -2.88 -4.85
N THR A 176 3.03 -3.68 -5.49
CA THR A 176 1.92 -3.24 -6.32
C THR A 176 0.71 -2.96 -5.44
N VAL A 177 -0.01 -1.86 -5.66
CA VAL A 177 -1.23 -1.55 -4.90
C VAL A 177 -2.26 -2.65 -5.12
N LEU A 178 -2.69 -3.28 -4.04
CA LEU A 178 -3.71 -4.33 -4.04
C LEU A 178 -5.02 -3.81 -3.47
N VAL A 179 -4.96 -3.07 -2.35
CA VAL A 179 -6.13 -2.40 -1.76
C VAL A 179 -5.82 -0.91 -1.64
N PRO A 180 -6.44 -0.04 -2.47
CA PRO A 180 -6.15 1.40 -2.45
C PRO A 180 -6.47 2.05 -1.10
N PHE A 181 -7.56 1.63 -0.45
CA PHE A 181 -7.95 2.11 0.86
C PHE A 181 -8.74 1.04 1.64
N MET A 182 -8.29 0.74 2.84
CA MET A 182 -8.98 -0.07 3.84
C MET A 182 -9.09 0.72 5.14
N LYS A 183 -10.31 0.85 5.67
CA LYS A 183 -10.53 1.44 6.99
C LYS A 183 -10.01 0.45 8.05
N LEU A 184 -9.39 0.95 9.11
CA LEU A 184 -8.89 0.14 10.24
C LEU A 184 -9.20 0.85 11.56
N GLU A 185 -10.45 0.80 11.98
CA GLU A 185 -10.94 1.46 13.21
C GLU A 185 -11.64 0.48 14.15
N THR A 186 -12.46 -0.42 13.62
CA THR A 186 -13.19 -1.44 14.39
C THR A 186 -12.39 -2.74 14.48
N GLU A 187 -12.74 -3.64 15.41
CA GLU A 187 -12.12 -4.98 15.45
C GLU A 187 -12.41 -5.79 14.18
N GLU A 188 -13.61 -5.67 13.60
CA GLU A 188 -13.98 -6.30 12.32
C GLU A 188 -13.07 -5.82 11.17
N ASP A 189 -12.70 -4.53 11.14
CA ASP A 189 -11.75 -4.02 10.15
C ASP A 189 -10.37 -4.69 10.31
N TYR A 190 -9.94 -4.91 11.55
CA TYR A 190 -8.67 -5.57 11.86
C TYR A 190 -8.70 -7.08 11.57
N GLU A 191 -9.84 -7.73 11.73
CA GLU A 191 -10.04 -9.12 11.31
C GLU A 191 -9.94 -9.23 9.79
N ARG A 192 -10.57 -8.31 9.05
CA ARG A 192 -10.54 -8.29 7.58
C ARG A 192 -9.13 -8.19 6.97
N ILE A 193 -8.22 -7.41 7.56
CA ILE A 193 -6.83 -7.35 7.07
C ILE A 193 -6.06 -8.64 7.36
N VAL A 194 -6.40 -9.34 8.43
CA VAL A 194 -5.81 -10.65 8.77
C VAL A 194 -6.35 -11.71 7.80
N GLU A 195 -7.66 -11.77 7.59
CA GLU A 195 -8.31 -12.68 6.63
C GLU A 195 -7.74 -12.49 5.22
N LEU A 196 -7.61 -11.23 4.75
CA LEU A 196 -6.98 -10.95 3.46
C LEU A 196 -5.53 -11.46 3.39
N ALA A 197 -4.77 -11.36 4.49
CA ALA A 197 -3.41 -11.88 4.52
C ALA A 197 -3.38 -13.42 4.50
N GLU A 198 -4.36 -14.09 5.10
CA GLU A 198 -4.52 -15.55 5.07
C GLU A 198 -4.83 -16.00 3.64
N GLU A 199 -5.86 -15.42 3.01
CA GLU A 199 -6.25 -15.71 1.64
C GLU A 199 -5.09 -15.53 0.65
N ILE A 200 -4.31 -14.46 0.80
CA ILE A 200 -3.13 -14.21 -0.03
C ILE A 200 -2.05 -15.27 0.18
N ILE A 201 -1.76 -15.64 1.44
CA ILE A 201 -0.71 -16.62 1.74
C ILE A 201 -1.15 -18.00 1.27
N ASP A 202 -2.39 -18.40 1.49
CA ASP A 202 -2.95 -19.69 1.06
C ASP A 202 -2.96 -19.79 -0.47
N PHE A 203 -3.51 -18.78 -1.15
CA PHE A 203 -3.52 -18.74 -2.61
C PHE A 203 -2.09 -18.81 -3.18
N TRP A 204 -1.16 -18.05 -2.61
CA TRP A 204 0.25 -18.09 -3.02
C TRP A 204 0.88 -19.45 -2.73
N ALA A 205 0.60 -20.06 -1.58
CA ALA A 205 1.15 -21.37 -1.20
C ALA A 205 0.74 -22.48 -2.16
N GLU A 206 -0.50 -22.43 -2.65
CA GLU A 206 -1.03 -23.43 -3.60
C GLU A 206 -0.56 -23.21 -5.04
N ASN A 207 -0.34 -21.95 -5.46
CA ASN A 207 -0.14 -21.60 -6.87
C ASN A 207 1.31 -21.22 -7.24
N ALA A 208 2.17 -21.00 -6.25
CA ALA A 208 3.56 -20.63 -6.50
C ALA A 208 4.42 -21.81 -6.93
N LEU A 209 5.43 -21.51 -7.74
CA LEU A 209 6.49 -22.45 -8.04
C LEU A 209 7.49 -22.55 -6.88
N GLU A 210 8.32 -23.59 -6.89
CA GLU A 210 9.37 -23.75 -5.88
C GLU A 210 10.31 -22.54 -5.87
N HIS A 211 10.56 -21.98 -4.67
CA HIS A 211 11.40 -20.80 -4.47
C HIS A 211 10.93 -19.54 -5.22
N GLU A 212 9.62 -19.42 -5.48
CA GLU A 212 9.01 -18.24 -6.09
C GLU A 212 8.41 -17.31 -5.02
N ARG A 213 8.67 -16.01 -5.11
CA ARG A 213 8.06 -15.01 -4.21
C ARG A 213 6.68 -14.59 -4.72
N VAL A 214 5.82 -14.11 -3.83
CA VAL A 214 4.45 -13.68 -4.21
C VAL A 214 4.44 -12.65 -5.35
N GLY A 215 5.37 -11.69 -5.36
CA GLY A 215 5.50 -10.73 -6.47
C GLY A 215 5.87 -11.37 -7.81
N GLU A 216 6.67 -12.44 -7.79
CA GLU A 216 7.03 -13.20 -9.00
C GLU A 216 5.85 -14.05 -9.47
N THR A 217 5.08 -14.59 -8.53
CA THR A 217 3.83 -15.29 -8.83
C THR A 217 2.84 -14.35 -9.53
N ILE A 218 2.67 -13.11 -9.02
CA ILE A 218 1.83 -12.08 -9.66
C ILE A 218 2.32 -11.76 -11.08
N ASP A 219 3.63 -11.55 -11.27
CA ASP A 219 4.18 -11.27 -12.61
C ASP A 219 3.97 -12.44 -13.59
N ARG A 220 4.05 -13.69 -13.10
CA ARG A 220 3.88 -14.90 -13.91
C ARG A 220 2.44 -15.15 -14.30
N ILE A 221 1.51 -15.12 -13.34
CA ILE A 221 0.11 -15.45 -13.60
C ILE A 221 -0.70 -14.24 -14.06
N GLY A 222 -0.23 -13.03 -13.78
CA GLY A 222 -0.90 -11.76 -14.03
C GLY A 222 -1.76 -11.31 -12.85
N LEU A 223 -1.78 -9.99 -12.63
CA LEU A 223 -2.51 -9.36 -11.51
C LEU A 223 -4.00 -9.74 -11.49
N THR A 224 -4.68 -9.77 -12.64
CA THR A 224 -6.11 -10.11 -12.72
C THR A 224 -6.39 -11.53 -12.20
N ASN A 225 -5.62 -12.53 -12.65
CA ASN A 225 -5.79 -13.91 -12.18
C ASN A 225 -5.48 -14.05 -10.67
N PHE A 226 -4.52 -13.26 -10.17
CA PHE A 226 -4.22 -13.23 -8.75
C PHE A 226 -5.39 -12.64 -7.95
N LEU A 227 -5.97 -11.52 -8.41
CA LEU A 227 -7.11 -10.86 -7.79
C LEU A 227 -8.36 -11.76 -7.78
N GLU A 228 -8.65 -12.45 -8.88
CA GLU A 228 -9.74 -13.44 -8.95
C GLU A 228 -9.54 -14.58 -7.95
N GLY A 229 -8.29 -15.02 -7.76
CA GLY A 229 -7.93 -16.09 -6.83
C GLY A 229 -8.14 -15.76 -5.36
N ILE A 230 -8.19 -14.47 -5.01
CA ILE A 230 -8.41 -13.97 -3.64
C ILE A 230 -9.70 -13.14 -3.53
N ASP A 231 -10.61 -13.30 -4.49
CA ASP A 231 -11.92 -12.62 -4.55
C ASP A 231 -11.87 -11.09 -4.36
N LEU A 232 -10.87 -10.44 -4.99
CA LEU A 232 -10.75 -8.98 -5.01
C LEU A 232 -11.14 -8.40 -6.37
N GLU A 233 -11.98 -7.37 -6.33
CA GLU A 233 -12.35 -6.61 -7.53
C GLU A 233 -11.17 -5.77 -8.05
N VAL A 234 -11.09 -5.64 -9.37
CA VAL A 234 -10.11 -4.78 -10.04
C VAL A 234 -10.40 -3.31 -9.77
N ASP A 235 -9.37 -2.53 -9.46
CA ASP A 235 -9.45 -1.08 -9.27
C ASP A 235 -8.41 -0.36 -10.14
N PRO A 236 -8.76 0.74 -10.85
CA PRO A 236 -7.81 1.50 -11.66
C PRO A 236 -6.57 1.99 -10.91
N HIS A 237 -6.64 2.19 -9.59
CA HIS A 237 -5.51 2.62 -8.76
C HIS A 237 -4.46 1.52 -8.52
N MET A 238 -4.73 0.28 -8.96
CA MET A 238 -3.77 -0.83 -8.89
C MET A 238 -2.67 -0.74 -9.96
N ILE A 239 -2.86 0.08 -11.00
CA ILE A 239 -1.94 0.21 -12.13
C ILE A 239 -1.42 1.65 -12.27
N SER A 240 -0.17 1.80 -12.71
CA SER A 240 0.40 3.12 -13.03
C SER A 240 -0.02 3.62 -14.42
N GLU A 241 -0.23 2.70 -15.35
CA GLU A 241 -0.67 2.98 -16.71
C GLU A 241 -1.43 1.78 -17.27
N THR A 242 -2.34 2.04 -18.21
CA THR A 242 -3.01 0.96 -18.95
C THR A 242 -2.02 0.27 -19.87
N ARG A 243 -2.24 -1.02 -20.11
CA ARG A 243 -1.47 -1.79 -21.09
C ARG A 243 -1.48 -1.10 -22.47
N GLN A 244 -0.31 -1.08 -23.11
CA GLN A 244 -0.15 -0.56 -24.49
C GLN A 244 -0.25 -1.65 -25.55
N SER A 245 -0.11 -2.92 -25.15
CA SER A 245 -0.29 -4.08 -26.01
C SER A 245 -1.78 -4.44 -26.15
N SER A 246 -2.21 -4.84 -27.35
CA SER A 246 -3.57 -5.29 -27.65
C SER A 246 -3.84 -6.78 -27.35
N TYR A 247 -2.89 -7.52 -26.75
CA TYR A 247 -3.06 -8.94 -26.43
C TYR A 247 -3.96 -9.16 -25.20
N VAL A 248 -5.23 -8.78 -25.31
CA VAL A 248 -6.24 -8.96 -24.26
C VAL A 248 -6.72 -10.40 -24.28
N ARG A 249 -6.56 -11.09 -23.14
CA ARG A 249 -7.17 -12.40 -22.94
C ARG A 249 -8.64 -12.18 -22.59
N MET A 250 -9.52 -12.84 -23.34
CA MET A 250 -10.95 -12.85 -23.11
C MET A 250 -11.36 -14.31 -22.91
N ASP A 251 -12.06 -14.62 -21.83
CA ASP A 251 -12.58 -15.98 -21.60
C ASP A 251 -13.89 -16.24 -22.36
N THR A 252 -14.38 -15.27 -23.14
CA THR A 252 -15.62 -15.33 -23.94
C THR A 252 -15.37 -15.62 -25.43
N TRP A 253 -14.22 -16.20 -25.78
CA TRP A 253 -13.85 -16.44 -27.19
C TRP A 253 -14.91 -17.24 -27.95
N ASP A 254 -15.46 -18.29 -27.33
CA ASP A 254 -16.46 -19.15 -27.97
C ASP A 254 -17.75 -18.39 -28.28
N GLU A 255 -18.19 -17.51 -27.37
CA GLU A 255 -19.38 -16.66 -27.57
C GLU A 255 -19.18 -15.67 -28.73
N GLU A 256 -18.02 -15.02 -28.79
CA GLU A 256 -17.69 -14.08 -29.87
C GLU A 256 -17.53 -14.80 -31.22
N ALA A 257 -16.94 -15.99 -31.22
CA ALA A 257 -16.83 -16.83 -32.41
C ALA A 257 -18.22 -17.27 -32.93
N GLU A 258 -19.16 -17.58 -32.05
CA GLU A 258 -20.55 -17.86 -32.44
C GLU A 258 -21.26 -16.63 -33.01
N LYS A 259 -21.11 -15.45 -32.39
CA LYS A 259 -21.66 -14.18 -32.91
C LYS A 259 -21.14 -13.91 -34.32
N TRP A 260 -19.85 -14.10 -34.54
CA TRP A 260 -19.23 -13.93 -35.86
C TRP A 260 -19.79 -14.90 -36.90
N LYS A 261 -19.92 -16.19 -36.57
CA LYS A 261 -20.53 -17.20 -37.45
C LYS A 261 -21.98 -16.85 -37.81
N LYS A 262 -22.77 -16.39 -36.84
CA LYS A 262 -24.16 -15.94 -37.06
C LYS A 262 -24.22 -14.73 -37.99
N GLN A 263 -23.31 -13.77 -37.85
CA GLN A 263 -23.22 -12.61 -38.75
C GLN A 263 -22.84 -13.03 -40.17
N GLN A 264 -21.88 -13.94 -40.34
CA GLN A 264 -21.53 -14.46 -41.67
C GLN A 264 -22.67 -15.22 -42.35
N ALA A 265 -23.52 -15.90 -41.58
CA ALA A 265 -24.68 -16.62 -42.11
C ALA A 265 -25.88 -15.70 -42.43
N ALA A 266 -25.87 -14.45 -41.95
CA ALA A 266 -26.94 -13.47 -42.13
C ALA A 266 -26.68 -12.47 -43.27
N GLY A 267 -25.52 -12.53 -43.92
CA GLY A 267 -25.18 -11.81 -45.15
C GLY A 267 -25.08 -12.74 -46.34
#